data_AF-A0A7X7LDB2-F1
#
_entry.id   AF-A0A7X7LDB2-F1
#
_cell.length_a   1.000
_cell.length_b   1.000
_cell.length_c   1.000
_cell.angle_alpha   90.00
_cell.angle_beta   90.00
_cell.angle_gamma   90.00
#
_symmetry.space_group_name_H-M   'P 1'
#
loop_
_entity.id
_entity.type
_entity.pdbx_description
1 polymer ?
#
loop_
_entity_poly.entity_id
_entity_poly.type
_entity_poly.pdbx_seq_one_letter_code
_entity_poly.pdbx_strand_id
1 'polypeptide(L)'
;MVRALSVMFIALCAAAFFTALPCAARTLTRAEQAELVEIESNLVDCVIPEMLRNSAVRLERIPDQRSVALLEQVLKNCNELEKSISAGPGQYDVQRARAQAVYALVRLSRQFPNAMSLVERNFVIDRGVGIAMAAAKHNALYGLMERALADCFERDGKKDAELTENSELEMDYPGVLFAVKSRGIEKDPLVSAVTMKNVMESVEILEKSKSELALPVLDRIINQEHGYLWEKPAYRAIANLGLPSRRMYDTLKFYLQRARAREKDECTWDLDKTDSVQFSISSISAEAYLVLALWRVQGAPVSMRTADITPSLESTSFTARAAAIDALASSPASQRALSKAAQSRDQATRRFVAVRLANETNANARAVLTFLAKDKDATVAGQAKKALGQ
;
A
#
# COMPACT_ATOMS: atom_id res chain seq x y z
N MET A 1 45.02 25.63 24.45
CA MET A 1 44.03 26.69 24.74
C MET A 1 43.05 27.01 23.61
N VAL A 2 43.32 26.66 22.34
CA VAL A 2 42.44 27.01 21.20
C VAL A 2 41.28 26.02 20.96
N ARG A 3 41.32 24.79 21.50
CA ARG A 3 40.27 23.77 21.28
C ARG A 3 39.03 23.87 22.20
N ALA A 4 39.09 24.62 23.29
CA ALA A 4 37.95 24.78 24.21
C ALA A 4 36.97 25.88 23.75
N LEU A 5 37.45 26.86 22.99
CA LEU A 5 36.64 27.96 22.47
C LEU A 5 35.78 27.56 21.25
N SER A 6 36.20 26.57 20.46
CA SER A 6 35.47 26.12 19.27
C SER A 6 34.22 25.30 19.60
N VAL A 7 34.24 24.53 20.69
CA VAL A 7 33.09 23.70 21.13
C VAL A 7 32.00 24.56 21.78
N MET A 8 32.39 25.63 22.49
CA MET A 8 31.44 26.60 23.04
C MET A 8 30.72 27.42 21.96
N PHE A 9 31.39 27.75 20.85
CA PHE A 9 30.78 28.53 19.77
C PHE A 9 29.74 27.75 18.96
N ILE A 10 29.96 26.43 18.77
CA ILE A 10 28.98 25.56 18.09
C ILE A 10 27.78 25.28 19.02
N ALA A 11 27.98 25.17 20.33
CA ALA A 11 26.89 25.05 21.30
C ALA A 11 26.05 26.34 21.39
N LEU A 12 26.66 27.53 21.29
CA LEU A 12 25.93 28.80 21.26
C LEU A 12 25.17 29.00 19.94
N CYS A 13 25.72 28.59 18.79
CA CYS A 13 25.03 28.65 17.51
C CYS A 13 23.90 27.61 17.40
N ALA A 14 23.99 26.45 18.06
CA ALA A 14 22.92 25.47 18.14
C ALA A 14 21.78 25.89 19.08
N ALA A 15 22.09 26.61 20.17
CA ALA A 15 21.08 27.19 21.06
C ALA A 15 20.37 28.41 20.45
N ALA A 16 21.03 29.16 19.55
CA ALA A 16 20.46 30.31 18.86
C ALA A 16 19.57 29.96 17.65
N PHE A 17 19.54 28.70 17.20
CA PHE A 17 18.58 28.22 16.18
C PHE A 17 17.33 27.56 16.79
N PHE A 18 17.32 27.33 18.11
CA PHE A 18 16.19 26.79 18.88
C PHE A 18 15.57 27.82 19.82
N THR A 19 15.91 29.10 19.69
CA THR A 19 15.11 30.17 20.30
C THR A 19 13.77 30.21 19.56
N ALA A 20 12.75 29.68 20.25
CA ALA A 20 11.36 29.89 19.93
C ALA A 20 11.16 31.32 19.43
N LEU A 21 10.83 31.46 18.14
CA LEU A 21 10.13 32.65 17.68
C LEU A 21 8.93 32.78 18.60
N PRO A 22 8.82 33.85 19.42
CA PRO A 22 7.58 34.10 20.11
C PRO A 22 6.52 34.18 19.00
N CYS A 23 5.54 33.28 19.04
CA CYS A 23 4.32 33.43 18.29
C CYS A 23 3.80 34.82 18.65
N ALA A 24 4.06 35.81 17.79
CA ALA A 24 3.36 37.08 17.86
C ALA A 24 1.89 36.68 17.72
N ALA A 25 1.15 36.77 18.82
CA ALA A 25 -0.26 36.45 18.84
C ALA A 25 -0.92 37.30 17.77
N ARG A 26 -1.27 36.67 16.64
CA ARG A 26 -1.93 37.37 15.55
C ARG A 26 -3.24 37.88 16.08
N THR A 27 -3.40 39.19 16.16
CA THR A 27 -4.68 39.78 16.53
C THR A 27 -5.68 39.44 15.44
N LEU A 28 -6.73 38.70 15.79
CA LEU A 28 -7.79 38.36 14.85
C LEU A 28 -8.52 39.60 14.36
N THR A 29 -8.89 39.60 13.08
CA THR A 29 -9.77 40.62 12.52
C THR A 29 -11.18 40.48 13.11
N ARG A 30 -11.97 41.57 13.08
CA ARG A 30 -13.38 41.51 13.51
C ARG A 30 -14.19 40.46 12.73
N ALA A 31 -13.88 40.27 11.45
CA ALA A 31 -14.51 39.25 10.60
C ALA A 31 -14.19 37.83 11.09
N GLU A 32 -12.92 37.54 11.38
CA GLU A 32 -12.51 36.23 11.92
C GLU A 32 -13.10 35.96 13.32
N GLN A 33 -13.21 36.99 14.16
CA GLN A 33 -13.88 36.86 15.46
C GLN A 33 -15.37 36.55 15.30
N ALA A 34 -16.08 37.24 14.42
CA ALA A 34 -17.49 36.97 14.15
C ALA A 34 -17.70 35.56 13.56
N GLU A 35 -16.81 35.13 12.67
CA GLU A 35 -16.83 33.79 12.10
C GLU A 35 -16.62 32.69 13.14
N LEU A 36 -15.70 32.88 14.11
CA LEU A 36 -15.54 31.91 15.20
C LEU A 36 -16.81 31.80 16.07
N VAL A 37 -17.47 32.91 16.38
CA VAL A 37 -18.72 32.92 17.15
C VAL A 37 -19.86 32.24 16.39
N GLU A 38 -19.96 32.48 15.07
CA GLU A 38 -20.94 31.83 14.21
C GLU A 38 -20.71 30.30 14.17
N ILE A 39 -19.46 29.87 13.98
CA ILE A 39 -19.11 28.44 13.96
C ILE A 39 -19.39 27.80 15.31
N GLU A 40 -19.02 28.46 16.41
CA GLU A 40 -19.31 27.99 17.77
C GLU A 40 -20.81 27.74 17.97
N SER A 41 -21.66 28.71 17.62
CA SER A 41 -23.12 28.56 17.69
C SER A 41 -23.64 27.43 16.81
N ASN A 42 -23.06 27.23 15.61
CA ASN A 42 -23.48 26.19 14.68
C ASN A 42 -23.04 24.78 15.08
N LEU A 43 -22.02 24.66 15.94
CA LEU A 43 -21.49 23.37 16.39
C LEU A 43 -22.23 22.81 17.60
N VAL A 44 -23.00 23.63 18.32
CA VAL A 44 -23.87 23.15 19.41
C VAL A 44 -24.87 22.15 18.84
N ASP A 45 -24.81 20.92 19.32
CA ASP A 45 -25.67 19.79 18.92
C ASP A 45 -25.75 19.55 17.39
N CYS A 46 -24.68 19.90 16.66
CA CYS A 46 -24.67 19.77 15.20
C CYS A 46 -24.65 18.30 14.77
N VAL A 47 -25.74 17.88 14.13
CA VAL A 47 -25.93 16.50 13.62
C VAL A 47 -25.76 16.38 12.10
N ILE A 48 -25.33 17.44 11.41
CA ILE A 48 -25.23 17.48 9.94
C ILE A 48 -23.76 17.35 9.51
N PRO A 49 -23.34 16.22 8.90
CA PRO A 49 -21.94 15.98 8.55
C PRO A 49 -21.34 17.05 7.62
N GLU A 50 -22.11 17.56 6.67
CA GLU A 50 -21.65 18.61 5.77
C GLU A 50 -21.37 19.93 6.50
N MET A 51 -22.17 20.28 7.51
CA MET A 51 -21.91 21.45 8.35
C MET A 51 -20.64 21.26 9.17
N LEU A 52 -20.43 20.09 9.77
CA LEU A 52 -19.20 19.75 10.48
C LEU A 52 -17.97 19.87 9.58
N ARG A 53 -18.06 19.34 8.35
CA ARG A 53 -16.99 19.47 7.35
C ARG A 53 -16.71 20.92 6.99
N ASN A 54 -17.74 21.71 6.68
CA ASN A 54 -17.59 23.11 6.27
C ASN A 54 -17.03 23.95 7.43
N SER A 55 -17.45 23.70 8.67
CA SER A 55 -16.86 24.29 9.86
C SER A 55 -15.37 23.96 9.97
N ALA A 56 -14.96 22.70 9.78
CA ALA A 56 -13.55 22.33 9.80
C ALA A 56 -12.71 23.04 8.72
N VAL A 57 -13.24 23.20 7.49
CA VAL A 57 -12.58 23.98 6.41
C VAL A 57 -12.40 25.44 6.80
N ARG A 58 -13.41 26.05 7.42
CA ARG A 58 -13.37 27.45 7.84
C ARG A 58 -12.37 27.65 8.99
N LEU A 59 -12.42 26.78 10.00
CA LEU A 59 -11.54 26.83 11.17
C LEU A 59 -10.05 26.65 10.81
N GLU A 60 -9.74 25.84 9.79
CA GLU A 60 -8.37 25.70 9.27
C GLU A 60 -7.73 27.05 8.87
N ARG A 61 -8.54 27.99 8.35
CA ARG A 61 -8.08 29.27 7.81
C ARG A 61 -7.80 30.31 8.90
N ILE A 62 -8.27 30.06 10.12
CA ILE A 62 -8.16 30.98 11.25
C ILE A 62 -7.19 30.38 12.27
N PRO A 63 -5.90 30.78 12.26
CA PRO A 63 -4.92 30.27 13.20
C PRO A 63 -5.11 30.91 14.59
N ASP A 64 -6.06 30.38 15.37
CA ASP A 64 -6.39 30.80 16.72
C ASP A 64 -6.59 29.58 17.65
N GLN A 65 -6.32 29.77 18.95
CA GLN A 65 -6.55 28.74 19.96
C GLN A 65 -8.02 28.30 20.03
N ARG A 66 -8.97 29.21 19.79
CA ARG A 66 -10.40 28.88 19.72
C ARG A 66 -10.70 27.99 18.53
N SER A 67 -10.02 28.16 17.39
CA SER A 67 -10.20 27.26 16.25
C SER A 67 -9.82 25.83 16.61
N VAL A 68 -8.76 25.63 17.40
CA VAL A 68 -8.34 24.31 17.89
C VAL A 68 -9.41 23.70 18.80
N ALA A 69 -9.99 24.49 19.72
CA ALA A 69 -11.07 24.02 20.60
C ALA A 69 -12.37 23.68 19.83
N LEU A 70 -12.73 24.49 18.83
CA LEU A 70 -13.90 24.23 17.99
C LEU A 70 -13.70 23.00 17.10
N LEU A 71 -12.47 22.76 16.62
CA LEU A 71 -12.13 21.52 15.91
C LEU A 71 -12.22 20.28 16.81
N GLU A 72 -11.90 20.39 18.10
CA GLU A 72 -12.18 19.31 19.07
C GLU A 72 -13.68 19.04 19.17
N GLN A 73 -14.52 20.08 19.19
CA GLN A 73 -15.97 19.91 19.21
C GLN A 73 -16.49 19.25 17.92
N VAL A 74 -15.94 19.62 16.75
CA VAL A 74 -16.25 18.92 15.49
C VAL A 74 -15.96 17.42 15.60
N LEU A 75 -14.80 17.04 16.17
CA LEU A 75 -14.45 15.63 16.36
C LEU A 75 -15.39 14.92 17.34
N LYS A 76 -15.81 15.56 18.42
CA LYS A 76 -16.80 15.03 19.38
C LYS A 76 -18.14 14.75 18.68
N ASN A 77 -18.65 15.72 17.94
CA ASN A 77 -19.91 15.56 17.20
C ASN A 77 -19.81 14.45 16.14
N CYS A 78 -18.66 14.32 15.45
CA CYS A 78 -18.42 13.19 14.54
C CYS A 78 -18.50 11.83 15.27
N ASN A 79 -17.91 11.73 16.46
CA ASN A 79 -17.93 10.49 17.26
C ASN A 79 -19.35 10.13 17.74
N GLU A 80 -20.16 11.12 18.07
CA GLU A 80 -21.57 10.91 18.45
C GLU A 80 -22.41 10.48 17.26
N LEU A 81 -22.21 11.11 16.11
CA LEU A 81 -22.92 10.74 14.87
C LEU A 81 -22.60 9.32 14.43
N GLU A 82 -21.33 8.90 14.46
CA GLU A 82 -20.95 7.53 14.11
C GLU A 82 -21.62 6.47 15.00
N LYS A 83 -21.87 6.78 16.28
CA LYS A 83 -22.60 5.86 17.17
C LYS A 83 -24.09 5.73 16.80
N SER A 84 -24.66 6.75 16.18
CA SER A 84 -26.08 6.83 15.84
C SER A 84 -26.42 6.35 14.42
N ILE A 85 -25.43 6.24 13.54
CA ILE A 85 -25.63 5.90 12.12
C ILE A 85 -25.28 4.43 11.90
N SER A 86 -26.24 3.65 11.38
CA SER A 86 -25.98 2.31 10.83
C SER A 86 -25.16 2.39 9.54
N ALA A 87 -24.28 1.41 9.29
CA ALA A 87 -23.36 1.40 8.15
C ALA A 87 -24.06 1.76 6.82
N GLY A 88 -23.62 2.83 6.15
CA GLY A 88 -24.30 3.38 4.97
C GLY A 88 -23.75 4.73 4.50
N PRO A 89 -24.41 5.42 3.54
CA PRO A 89 -23.92 6.67 2.94
C PRO A 89 -23.62 7.78 3.96
N GLY A 90 -24.43 7.89 5.02
CA GLY A 90 -24.22 8.87 6.08
C GLY A 90 -22.93 8.68 6.88
N GLN A 91 -22.44 7.44 7.01
CA GLN A 91 -21.18 7.15 7.70
C GLN A 91 -19.98 7.73 6.92
N TYR A 92 -20.04 7.70 5.59
CA TYR A 92 -18.97 8.21 4.75
C TYR A 92 -18.84 9.73 4.82
N ASP A 93 -19.95 10.45 4.96
CA ASP A 93 -19.92 11.91 5.12
C ASP A 93 -19.38 12.32 6.50
N VAL A 94 -19.65 11.54 7.55
CA VAL A 94 -19.03 11.76 8.88
C VAL A 94 -17.51 11.51 8.83
N GLN A 95 -17.07 10.43 8.18
CA GLN A 95 -15.64 10.16 7.99
C GLN A 95 -14.94 11.31 7.24
N ARG A 96 -15.59 11.90 6.23
CA ARG A 96 -15.08 13.09 5.52
C ARG A 96 -14.99 14.33 6.41
N ALA A 97 -15.97 14.56 7.27
CA ALA A 97 -15.92 15.67 8.24
C ALA A 97 -14.77 15.50 9.24
N ARG A 98 -14.63 14.29 9.82
CA ARG A 98 -13.50 13.94 10.70
C ARG A 98 -12.16 14.15 9.99
N ALA A 99 -12.03 13.68 8.75
CA ALA A 99 -10.82 13.86 7.94
C ALA A 99 -10.40 15.33 7.87
N GLN A 100 -11.34 16.21 7.54
CA GLN A 100 -11.09 17.63 7.41
C GLN A 100 -10.70 18.26 8.75
N ALA A 101 -11.34 17.84 9.86
CA ALA A 101 -11.00 18.32 11.19
C ALA A 101 -9.59 17.90 11.61
N VAL A 102 -9.22 16.63 11.37
CA VAL A 102 -7.85 16.14 11.62
C VAL A 102 -6.84 16.88 10.75
N TYR A 103 -7.13 17.09 9.47
CA TYR A 103 -6.28 17.86 8.57
C TYR A 103 -6.04 19.29 9.08
N ALA A 104 -7.11 19.97 9.51
CA ALA A 104 -7.05 21.32 10.05
C ALA A 104 -6.21 21.39 11.33
N LEU A 105 -6.41 20.46 12.28
CA LEU A 105 -5.63 20.37 13.50
C LEU A 105 -4.13 20.13 13.21
N VAL A 106 -3.82 19.25 12.25
CA VAL A 106 -2.44 18.98 11.84
C VAL A 106 -1.77 20.21 11.24
N ARG A 107 -2.51 21.03 10.49
CA ARG A 107 -2.00 22.30 9.97
C ARG A 107 -1.76 23.33 11.07
N LEU A 108 -2.70 23.44 12.01
CA LEU A 108 -2.63 24.38 13.13
C LEU A 108 -1.58 23.99 14.16
N SER A 109 -1.17 22.73 14.23
CA SER A 109 -0.21 22.24 15.22
C SER A 109 1.17 22.87 15.16
N ARG A 110 1.54 23.44 14.00
CA ARG A 110 2.78 24.22 13.85
C ARG A 110 2.81 25.45 14.75
N GLN A 111 1.63 25.99 15.10
CA GLN A 111 1.47 27.19 15.93
C GLN A 111 0.91 26.83 17.31
N PHE A 112 0.09 25.78 17.40
CA PHE A 112 -0.60 25.36 18.62
C PHE A 112 -0.31 23.88 18.91
N PRO A 113 0.75 23.55 19.68
CA PRO A 113 1.20 22.17 19.89
C PRO A 113 0.11 21.23 20.46
N ASN A 114 -0.81 21.76 21.26
CA ASN A 114 -1.95 21.01 21.80
C ASN A 114 -2.91 20.47 20.73
N ALA A 115 -2.90 21.04 19.51
CA ALA A 115 -3.66 20.52 18.38
C ALA A 115 -3.20 19.10 18.00
N MET A 116 -1.90 18.79 18.09
CA MET A 116 -1.44 17.41 17.87
C MET A 116 -1.99 16.47 18.94
N SER A 117 -1.99 16.85 20.22
CA SER A 117 -2.55 16.00 21.29
C SER A 117 -4.04 15.70 21.09
N LEU A 118 -4.78 16.55 20.38
CA LEU A 118 -6.16 16.28 19.99
C LEU A 118 -6.26 15.27 18.84
N VAL A 119 -5.38 15.38 17.84
CA VAL A 119 -5.25 14.41 16.75
C VAL A 119 -4.92 13.03 17.31
N GLU A 120 -3.95 12.93 18.21
CA GLU A 120 -3.55 11.65 18.81
C GLU A 120 -4.69 10.97 19.58
N ARG A 121 -5.45 11.75 20.37
CA ARG A 121 -6.58 11.23 21.18
C ARG A 121 -7.79 10.79 20.35
N ASN A 122 -7.93 11.27 19.13
CA ASN A 122 -9.07 10.99 18.25
C ASN A 122 -8.66 10.25 16.97
N PHE A 123 -7.45 9.67 16.93
CA PHE A 123 -6.97 8.95 15.76
C PHE A 123 -7.72 7.63 15.61
N VAL A 124 -8.35 7.44 14.45
CA VAL A 124 -9.03 6.20 14.05
C VAL A 124 -8.54 5.83 12.66
N ILE A 125 -8.26 4.55 12.43
CA ILE A 125 -7.99 4.05 11.08
C ILE A 125 -9.33 4.01 10.35
N ASP A 126 -9.61 5.03 9.56
CA ASP A 126 -10.75 5.07 8.65
C ASP A 126 -10.36 5.75 7.32
N ARG A 127 -11.16 5.49 6.28
CA ARG A 127 -10.94 6.04 4.93
C ARG A 127 -10.84 7.57 4.90
N GLY A 128 -11.54 8.25 5.81
CA GLY A 128 -11.50 9.71 5.94
C GLY A 128 -10.13 10.19 6.41
N VAL A 129 -9.65 9.66 7.52
CA VAL A 129 -8.32 9.96 8.08
C VAL A 129 -7.23 9.69 7.05
N GLY A 130 -7.38 8.66 6.22
CA GLY A 130 -6.44 8.40 5.13
C GLY A 130 -6.36 9.45 4.02
N ILE A 131 -7.47 10.09 3.67
CA ILE A 131 -7.48 11.23 2.76
C ILE A 131 -6.76 12.43 3.40
N ALA A 132 -6.98 12.65 4.70
CA ALA A 132 -6.29 13.70 5.45
C ALA A 132 -4.78 13.46 5.53
N MET A 133 -4.34 12.21 5.70
CA MET A 133 -2.93 11.81 5.69
C MET A 133 -2.24 12.06 4.34
N ALA A 134 -2.93 11.74 3.24
CA ALA A 134 -2.48 12.02 1.88
C ALA A 134 -2.30 13.52 1.63
N ALA A 135 -3.25 14.33 2.10
CA ALA A 135 -3.25 15.77 1.91
C ALA A 135 -2.24 16.50 2.80
N ALA A 136 -2.11 16.11 4.07
CA ALA A 136 -1.26 16.81 5.03
C ALA A 136 0.24 16.47 4.90
N LYS A 137 0.57 15.29 4.37
CA LYS A 137 1.94 14.76 4.28
C LYS A 137 2.73 14.91 5.59
N HIS A 138 2.06 14.73 6.73
CA HIS A 138 2.65 14.99 8.04
C HIS A 138 3.15 13.70 8.69
N ASN A 139 4.46 13.62 8.98
CA ASN A 139 5.12 12.44 9.54
C ASN A 139 4.39 11.85 10.76
N ALA A 140 3.90 12.71 11.67
CA ALA A 140 3.23 12.26 12.88
C ALA A 140 1.97 11.40 12.63
N LEU A 141 1.25 11.61 11.52
CA LEU A 141 0.07 10.79 11.20
C LEU A 141 0.46 9.37 10.76
N TYR A 142 1.59 9.21 10.07
CA TYR A 142 2.11 7.89 9.72
C TYR A 142 2.55 7.12 10.98
N GLY A 143 3.17 7.81 11.93
CA GLY A 143 3.51 7.23 13.24
C GLY A 143 2.28 6.88 14.09
N LEU A 144 1.17 7.61 13.96
CA LEU A 144 -0.11 7.25 14.59
C LEU A 144 -0.72 6.00 13.97
N MET A 145 -0.73 5.90 12.63
CA MET A 145 -1.19 4.67 11.95
C MET A 145 -0.34 3.47 12.35
N GLU A 146 0.97 3.64 12.42
CA GLU A 146 1.90 2.59 12.83
C GLU A 146 1.63 2.09 14.26
N ARG A 147 1.34 3.01 15.20
CA ARG A 147 0.92 2.66 16.57
C ARG A 147 -0.42 1.92 16.60
N ALA A 148 -1.43 2.45 15.92
CA ALA A 148 -2.76 1.85 15.88
C ALA A 148 -2.74 0.43 15.27
N LEU A 149 -1.92 0.21 14.23
CA LEU A 149 -1.73 -1.12 13.66
C LEU A 149 -1.00 -2.06 14.63
N ALA A 150 0.04 -1.58 15.33
CA ALA A 150 0.74 -2.37 16.34
C ALA A 150 -0.23 -2.82 17.46
N ASP A 151 -1.10 -1.94 17.93
CA ASP A 151 -2.12 -2.27 18.93
C ASP A 151 -3.11 -3.33 18.43
N CYS A 152 -3.44 -3.35 17.13
CA CYS A 152 -4.28 -4.39 16.53
C CYS A 152 -3.57 -5.75 16.57
N PHE A 153 -2.31 -5.81 16.11
CA PHE A 153 -1.54 -7.05 16.11
C PHE A 153 -1.27 -7.58 17.53
N GLU A 154 -1.02 -6.71 18.51
CA GLU A 154 -0.83 -7.12 19.91
C GLU A 154 -2.10 -7.75 20.51
N ARG A 155 -3.29 -7.25 20.12
CA ARG A 155 -4.56 -7.82 20.59
C ARG A 155 -4.80 -9.22 20.03
N ASP A 156 -4.47 -9.46 18.77
CA ASP A 156 -4.60 -10.80 18.16
C ASP A 156 -3.63 -11.82 18.78
N GLY A 157 -2.49 -11.36 19.32
CA GLY A 157 -1.56 -12.21 20.07
C GLY A 157 -2.10 -12.67 21.44
N LYS A 158 -3.29 -12.23 21.88
CA LYS A 158 -3.93 -12.63 23.15
C LYS A 158 -4.91 -13.77 22.92
N LYS A 159 -4.96 -14.73 23.85
CA LYS A 159 -5.68 -16.01 23.73
C LYS A 159 -7.21 -15.93 23.54
N ASP A 160 -7.80 -14.75 23.70
CA ASP A 160 -9.25 -14.53 23.67
C ASP A 160 -9.74 -13.82 22.39
N ALA A 161 -8.87 -13.64 21.39
CA ALA A 161 -9.27 -13.01 20.13
C ALA A 161 -10.18 -13.94 19.31
N GLU A 162 -11.37 -13.46 18.93
CA GLU A 162 -12.20 -14.11 17.91
C GLU A 162 -11.51 -13.95 16.56
N LEU A 163 -10.86 -15.02 16.10
CA LEU A 163 -10.13 -15.06 14.84
C LEU A 163 -11.09 -15.34 13.67
N THR A 164 -10.85 -14.69 12.55
CA THR A 164 -11.65 -14.78 11.32
C THR A 164 -11.51 -16.16 10.70
N GLU A 165 -12.64 -16.80 10.40
CA GLU A 165 -12.66 -18.04 9.61
C GLU A 165 -12.50 -17.76 8.11
N ASN A 166 -11.93 -18.71 7.37
CA ASN A 166 -11.67 -18.51 5.93
C ASN A 166 -12.94 -18.35 5.08
N SER A 167 -14.08 -18.85 5.54
CA SER A 167 -15.41 -18.67 4.94
C SER A 167 -15.84 -17.20 4.87
N GLU A 168 -15.36 -16.36 5.79
CA GLU A 168 -15.70 -14.92 5.87
C GLU A 168 -14.83 -14.06 4.93
N LEU A 169 -13.72 -14.60 4.43
CA LEU A 169 -12.78 -13.86 3.56
C LEU A 169 -13.21 -13.81 2.09
N GLU A 170 -14.17 -14.64 1.68
CA GLU A 170 -14.46 -14.92 0.27
C GLU A 170 -15.12 -13.76 -0.47
N MET A 171 -15.92 -12.95 0.22
CA MET A 171 -16.58 -11.79 -0.40
C MET A 171 -15.77 -10.50 -0.29
N ASP A 172 -15.13 -10.25 0.85
CA ASP A 172 -14.57 -8.93 1.15
C ASP A 172 -13.07 -8.82 0.85
N TYR A 173 -12.32 -9.93 0.89
CA TYR A 173 -10.85 -9.93 0.80
C TYR A 173 -10.28 -11.02 -0.12
N PRO A 174 -10.62 -11.04 -1.43
CA PRO A 174 -10.23 -12.11 -2.34
C PRO A 174 -8.71 -12.28 -2.49
N GLY A 175 -7.92 -11.22 -2.34
CA GLY A 175 -6.46 -11.29 -2.38
C GLY A 175 -5.85 -11.99 -1.15
N VAL A 176 -6.50 -11.87 0.01
CA VAL A 176 -6.12 -12.54 1.25
C VAL A 176 -6.51 -14.01 1.17
N LEU A 177 -7.73 -14.32 0.75
CA LEU A 177 -8.17 -15.70 0.54
C LEU A 177 -7.24 -16.47 -0.40
N PHE A 178 -6.79 -15.83 -1.49
CA PHE A 178 -5.80 -16.44 -2.37
C PHE A 178 -4.50 -16.76 -1.65
N ALA A 179 -3.99 -15.85 -0.81
CA ALA A 179 -2.74 -16.03 -0.06
C ALA A 179 -2.82 -17.17 0.97
N VAL A 180 -4.02 -17.43 1.51
CA VAL A 180 -4.31 -18.57 2.38
C VAL A 180 -4.33 -19.87 1.58
N LYS A 181 -5.12 -19.91 0.50
CA LYS A 181 -5.25 -21.09 -0.38
C LYS A 181 -3.92 -21.50 -1.02
N SER A 182 -3.13 -20.53 -1.47
CA SER A 182 -1.83 -20.81 -2.12
C SER A 182 -0.79 -21.40 -1.18
N ARG A 183 -1.01 -21.29 0.14
CA ARG A 183 -0.09 -21.77 1.19
C ARG A 183 -0.60 -23.00 1.94
N GLY A 184 -1.80 -23.50 1.61
CA GLY A 184 -2.36 -24.72 2.19
C GLY A 184 -2.67 -24.63 3.69
N ILE A 185 -3.04 -23.43 4.16
CA ILE A 185 -3.34 -23.13 5.57
C ILE A 185 -4.83 -22.82 5.78
N GLU A 186 -5.70 -23.41 4.96
CA GLU A 186 -7.15 -23.12 4.97
C GLU A 186 -7.87 -23.56 6.25
N LYS A 187 -7.19 -24.27 7.15
CA LYS A 187 -7.73 -24.76 8.41
C LYS A 187 -7.30 -23.94 9.63
N ASP A 188 -6.37 -23.00 9.44
CA ASP A 188 -5.79 -22.25 10.54
C ASP A 188 -6.56 -20.93 10.72
N PRO A 189 -7.03 -20.61 11.94
CA PRO A 189 -7.51 -19.27 12.24
C PRO A 189 -6.32 -18.29 12.21
N LEU A 190 -6.53 -17.12 11.61
CA LEU A 190 -5.41 -16.26 11.18
C LEU A 190 -5.27 -14.98 12.01
N VAL A 191 -6.28 -14.11 11.96
CA VAL A 191 -6.31 -12.79 12.62
C VAL A 191 -7.77 -12.42 12.90
N SER A 192 -8.03 -11.48 13.82
CA SER A 192 -9.40 -11.04 14.07
C SER A 192 -9.97 -10.23 12.89
N ALA A 193 -11.31 -10.20 12.78
CA ALA A 193 -11.99 -9.42 11.73
C ALA A 193 -11.67 -7.92 11.83
N VAL A 194 -11.41 -7.43 13.06
CA VAL A 194 -11.00 -6.05 13.31
C VAL A 194 -9.60 -5.78 12.73
N THR A 195 -8.62 -6.65 12.97
CA THR A 195 -7.28 -6.52 12.40
C THR A 195 -7.32 -6.62 10.88
N MET A 196 -8.05 -7.61 10.34
CA MET A 196 -8.26 -7.78 8.90
C MET A 196 -8.75 -6.48 8.26
N LYS A 197 -9.83 -5.91 8.80
CA LYS A 197 -10.40 -4.64 8.33
C LYS A 197 -9.41 -3.49 8.43
N ASN A 198 -8.79 -3.29 9.60
CA ASN A 198 -7.89 -2.17 9.85
C ASN A 198 -6.66 -2.21 8.96
N VAL A 199 -6.03 -3.38 8.77
CA VAL A 199 -4.86 -3.53 7.89
C VAL A 199 -5.25 -3.25 6.44
N MET A 200 -6.38 -3.79 5.97
CA MET A 200 -6.81 -3.59 4.59
C MET A 200 -7.18 -2.13 4.31
N GLU A 201 -7.88 -1.47 5.23
CA GLU A 201 -8.16 -0.04 5.15
C GLU A 201 -6.86 0.78 5.18
N SER A 202 -5.92 0.47 6.09
CA SER A 202 -4.61 1.13 6.14
C SER A 202 -3.84 0.99 4.83
N VAL A 203 -3.78 -0.19 4.22
CA VAL A 203 -3.08 -0.39 2.94
C VAL A 203 -3.73 0.44 1.83
N GLU A 204 -5.06 0.47 1.73
CA GLU A 204 -5.79 1.30 0.77
C GLU A 204 -5.48 2.80 0.95
N ILE A 205 -5.42 3.24 2.21
CA ILE A 205 -5.07 4.61 2.58
C ILE A 205 -3.64 4.95 2.17
N LEU A 206 -2.68 4.10 2.52
CA LEU A 206 -1.25 4.29 2.25
C LEU A 206 -0.99 4.33 0.74
N GLU A 207 -1.66 3.47 -0.03
CA GLU A 207 -1.62 3.48 -1.49
C GLU A 207 -2.09 4.82 -2.06
N LYS A 208 -3.24 5.34 -1.61
CA LYS A 208 -3.79 6.62 -2.09
C LYS A 208 -2.95 7.82 -1.67
N SER A 209 -2.18 7.70 -0.59
CA SER A 209 -1.31 8.78 -0.11
C SER A 209 -0.22 9.18 -1.10
N LYS A 210 0.24 8.24 -1.92
CA LYS A 210 1.39 8.38 -2.84
C LYS A 210 2.63 8.98 -2.15
N SER A 211 2.76 8.83 -0.84
CA SER A 211 3.80 9.46 -0.03
C SER A 211 4.91 8.48 0.32
N GLU A 212 6.17 8.91 0.22
CA GLU A 212 7.31 8.08 0.64
C GLU A 212 7.25 7.71 2.14
N LEU A 213 6.56 8.53 2.94
CA LEU A 213 6.36 8.31 4.38
C LEU A 213 5.49 7.07 4.67
N ALA A 214 4.79 6.54 3.67
CA ALA A 214 4.04 5.30 3.79
C ALA A 214 4.95 4.06 3.84
N LEU A 215 6.16 4.13 3.28
CA LEU A 215 7.04 2.97 3.11
C LEU A 215 7.38 2.27 4.43
N PRO A 216 7.76 2.97 5.53
CA PRO A 216 8.03 2.32 6.81
C PRO A 216 6.82 1.59 7.39
N VAL A 217 5.61 2.15 7.21
CA VAL A 217 4.37 1.54 7.71
C VAL A 217 4.04 0.28 6.90
N LEU A 218 4.16 0.35 5.57
CA LEU A 218 3.97 -0.79 4.68
C LEU A 218 4.99 -1.90 4.97
N ASP A 219 6.27 -1.53 5.19
CA ASP A 219 7.30 -2.48 5.58
C ASP A 219 6.96 -3.18 6.90
N ARG A 220 6.49 -2.43 7.91
CA ARG A 220 6.06 -3.02 9.18
C ARG A 220 4.93 -4.02 8.99
N ILE A 221 3.90 -3.71 8.20
CA ILE A 221 2.78 -4.61 7.88
C ILE A 221 3.29 -5.93 7.27
N ILE A 222 4.22 -5.85 6.31
CA ILE A 222 4.80 -7.03 5.63
C ILE A 222 5.69 -7.87 6.59
N ASN A 223 6.21 -7.24 7.65
CA ASN A 223 7.09 -7.87 8.63
C ASN A 223 6.38 -8.46 9.86
N GLN A 224 5.07 -8.26 10.00
CA GLN A 224 4.33 -8.83 11.13
C GLN A 224 4.15 -10.35 11.03
N GLU A 225 3.76 -10.94 12.16
CA GLU A 225 3.15 -12.27 12.18
C GLU A 225 1.93 -12.26 11.22
N HIS A 226 1.77 -13.34 10.46
CA HIS A 226 0.80 -13.42 9.34
C HIS A 226 0.98 -12.35 8.24
N GLY A 227 2.13 -11.66 8.17
CA GLY A 227 2.41 -10.61 7.16
C GLY A 227 2.19 -11.05 5.71
N TYR A 228 2.30 -12.36 5.47
CA TYR A 228 2.05 -13.03 4.20
C TYR A 228 0.61 -12.85 3.66
N LEU A 229 -0.37 -12.52 4.52
CA LEU A 229 -1.74 -12.20 4.14
C LEU A 229 -1.83 -10.86 3.42
N TRP A 230 -0.94 -9.93 3.77
CA TRP A 230 -0.98 -8.52 3.36
C TRP A 230 0.03 -8.19 2.28
N GLU A 231 0.97 -9.09 1.98
CA GLU A 231 2.08 -8.88 1.06
C GLU A 231 1.62 -8.29 -0.27
N LYS A 232 0.62 -8.88 -0.92
CA LYS A 232 0.15 -8.41 -2.24
C LYS A 232 -0.47 -7.01 -2.18
N PRO A 233 -1.48 -6.75 -1.32
CA PRO A 233 -1.97 -5.38 -1.11
C PRO A 233 -0.86 -4.38 -0.77
N ALA A 234 0.07 -4.75 0.12
CA ALA A 234 1.14 -3.86 0.55
C ALA A 234 2.15 -3.59 -0.58
N TYR A 235 2.53 -4.59 -1.36
CA TYR A 235 3.37 -4.41 -2.55
C TYR A 235 2.68 -3.54 -3.59
N ARG A 236 1.35 -3.61 -3.71
CA ARG A 236 0.56 -2.68 -4.54
C ARG A 236 0.71 -1.24 -4.09
N ALA A 237 0.52 -1.02 -2.79
CA ALA A 237 0.70 0.29 -2.20
C ALA A 237 2.12 0.82 -2.42
N ILE A 238 3.14 -0.04 -2.22
CA ILE A 238 4.56 0.30 -2.46
C ILE A 238 4.79 0.71 -3.91
N ALA A 239 4.29 -0.06 -4.88
CA ALA A 239 4.45 0.22 -6.31
C ALA A 239 3.77 1.52 -6.77
N ASN A 240 2.82 2.04 -5.99
CA ASN A 240 2.07 3.27 -6.25
C ASN A 240 2.58 4.49 -5.43
N LEU A 241 3.63 4.33 -4.63
CA LEU A 241 4.24 5.46 -3.92
C LEU A 241 4.91 6.43 -4.90
N GLY A 242 4.91 7.72 -4.56
CA GLY A 242 5.61 8.77 -5.31
C GLY A 242 7.13 8.76 -5.11
N LEU A 243 7.76 7.58 -5.07
CA LEU A 243 9.21 7.43 -4.94
C LEU A 243 9.91 7.77 -6.29
N PRO A 244 11.12 8.38 -6.26
CA PRO A 244 11.96 8.47 -7.45
C PRO A 244 12.19 7.10 -8.09
N SER A 245 12.18 7.02 -9.43
CA SER A 245 12.28 5.77 -10.19
C SER A 245 13.37 4.81 -9.70
N ARG A 246 14.57 5.33 -9.42
CA ARG A 246 15.68 4.48 -8.94
C ARG A 246 15.40 3.89 -7.57
N ARG A 247 14.86 4.70 -6.65
CA ARG A 247 14.47 4.25 -5.31
C ARG A 247 13.30 3.28 -5.37
N MET A 248 12.32 3.51 -6.23
CA MET A 248 11.23 2.57 -6.48
C MET A 248 11.77 1.22 -6.96
N TYR A 249 12.69 1.24 -7.93
CA TYR A 249 13.34 0.03 -8.44
C TYR A 249 14.06 -0.76 -7.34
N ASP A 250 14.95 -0.09 -6.59
CA ASP A 250 15.74 -0.74 -5.54
C ASP A 250 14.83 -1.27 -4.40
N THR A 251 13.73 -0.56 -4.10
CA THR A 251 12.71 -0.99 -3.11
C THR A 251 11.98 -2.24 -3.58
N LEU A 252 11.44 -2.26 -4.81
CA LEU A 252 10.73 -3.42 -5.34
C LEU A 252 11.66 -4.62 -5.53
N LYS A 253 12.92 -4.38 -5.91
CA LYS A 253 13.96 -5.41 -5.99
C LYS A 253 14.20 -6.07 -4.63
N PHE A 254 14.33 -5.28 -3.57
CA PHE A 254 14.49 -5.79 -2.22
C PHE A 254 13.33 -6.72 -1.83
N TYR A 255 12.08 -6.29 -2.05
CA TYR A 255 10.93 -7.14 -1.75
C TYR A 255 10.83 -8.36 -2.65
N LEU A 256 11.24 -8.27 -3.92
CA LEU A 256 11.28 -9.42 -4.83
C LEU A 256 12.27 -10.49 -4.34
N GLN A 257 13.46 -10.08 -3.89
CA GLN A 257 14.45 -10.98 -3.31
C GLN A 257 13.91 -11.66 -2.05
N ARG A 258 13.19 -10.91 -1.21
CA ARG A 258 12.57 -11.43 0.01
C ARG A 258 11.40 -12.38 -0.26
N ALA A 259 10.53 -12.06 -1.21
CA ALA A 259 9.42 -12.92 -1.61
C ALA A 259 9.96 -14.29 -2.05
N ARG A 260 10.95 -14.31 -2.96
CA ARG A 260 11.62 -15.54 -3.40
C ARG A 260 12.17 -16.42 -2.28
N ALA A 261 12.71 -15.80 -1.23
CA ALA A 261 13.28 -16.55 -0.11
C ALA A 261 12.21 -17.19 0.80
N ARG A 262 10.97 -16.70 0.74
CA ARG A 262 9.87 -17.10 1.62
C ARG A 262 8.77 -17.90 0.90
N GLU A 263 8.64 -17.71 -0.41
CA GLU A 263 7.51 -18.19 -1.19
C GLU A 263 7.59 -19.71 -1.42
N LYS A 264 6.57 -20.42 -0.90
CA LYS A 264 6.23 -21.80 -1.23
C LYS A 264 4.81 -21.86 -1.82
N ASP A 265 4.44 -20.82 -2.56
CA ASP A 265 3.08 -20.69 -3.08
C ASP A 265 2.88 -21.70 -4.22
N GLU A 266 2.08 -22.73 -3.99
CA GLU A 266 1.69 -23.71 -5.02
C GLU A 266 0.57 -23.13 -5.89
N CYS A 267 0.91 -22.12 -6.68
CA CYS A 267 0.00 -21.57 -7.68
C CYS A 267 0.04 -22.45 -8.93
N THR A 268 -1.09 -23.06 -9.28
CA THR A 268 -1.26 -23.89 -10.47
C THR A 268 -2.06 -23.16 -11.55
N TRP A 269 -1.87 -23.55 -12.81
CA TRP A 269 -2.61 -23.01 -13.95
C TRP A 269 -3.40 -24.12 -14.63
N ASP A 270 -4.67 -23.83 -14.88
CA ASP A 270 -5.55 -24.66 -15.71
C ASP A 270 -5.14 -24.50 -17.19
N LEU A 271 -4.36 -25.48 -17.67
CA LEU A 271 -3.80 -25.47 -19.02
C LEU A 271 -4.87 -25.38 -20.11
N ASP A 272 -6.10 -25.80 -19.83
CA ASP A 272 -7.19 -25.86 -20.81
C ASP A 272 -7.90 -24.51 -20.98
N LYS A 273 -7.62 -23.55 -20.09
CA LYS A 273 -8.12 -22.18 -20.17
C LYS A 273 -6.96 -21.23 -20.43
N THR A 274 -6.55 -21.10 -21.68
CA THR A 274 -5.47 -20.17 -22.06
C THR A 274 -5.79 -18.71 -21.75
N ASP A 275 -7.07 -18.36 -21.74
CA ASP A 275 -7.61 -17.06 -21.31
C ASP A 275 -7.57 -16.84 -19.80
N SER A 276 -7.35 -17.90 -19.00
CA SER A 276 -7.23 -17.78 -17.55
C SER A 276 -5.91 -17.18 -17.09
N VAL A 277 -4.95 -16.92 -17.99
CA VAL A 277 -3.68 -16.26 -17.65
C VAL A 277 -3.90 -14.74 -17.60
N GLN A 278 -4.83 -14.31 -16.76
CA GLN A 278 -5.00 -12.91 -16.40
C GLN A 278 -4.28 -12.62 -15.09
N PHE A 279 -3.41 -11.63 -15.10
CA PHE A 279 -2.68 -11.20 -13.90
C PHE A 279 -3.52 -10.16 -13.13
N SER A 280 -4.48 -10.62 -12.32
CA SER A 280 -5.08 -9.79 -11.26
C SER A 280 -4.24 -9.90 -10.00
N ILE A 281 -4.10 -8.80 -9.25
CA ILE A 281 -3.42 -8.83 -7.96
C ILE A 281 -4.06 -9.81 -6.96
N SER A 282 -5.35 -10.06 -7.09
CA SER A 282 -6.05 -11.06 -6.27
C SER A 282 -5.65 -12.49 -6.64
N SER A 283 -5.32 -12.77 -7.90
CA SER A 283 -5.21 -14.13 -8.45
C SER A 283 -3.79 -14.57 -8.81
N ILE A 284 -2.76 -13.88 -8.31
CA ILE A 284 -1.36 -14.19 -8.59
C ILE A 284 -0.57 -14.24 -7.29
N SER A 285 0.62 -14.85 -7.33
CA SER A 285 1.52 -14.89 -6.18
C SER A 285 2.21 -13.55 -5.93
N ALA A 286 2.81 -13.40 -4.74
CA ALA A 286 3.47 -12.18 -4.34
C ALA A 286 4.71 -11.88 -5.21
N GLU A 287 5.53 -12.89 -5.50
CA GLU A 287 6.64 -12.80 -6.45
C GLU A 287 6.16 -12.37 -7.83
N ALA A 288 5.06 -12.95 -8.33
CA ALA A 288 4.51 -12.60 -9.64
C ALA A 288 4.13 -11.11 -9.73
N TYR A 289 3.45 -10.59 -8.70
CA TYR A 289 3.12 -9.18 -8.62
C TYR A 289 4.38 -8.29 -8.65
N LEU A 290 5.40 -8.63 -7.85
CA LEU A 290 6.64 -7.87 -7.76
C LEU A 290 7.45 -7.92 -9.05
N VAL A 291 7.47 -9.03 -9.78
CA VAL A 291 8.07 -9.13 -11.13
C VAL A 291 7.41 -8.13 -12.08
N LEU A 292 6.07 -8.12 -12.14
CA LEU A 292 5.33 -7.21 -13.02
C LEU A 292 5.49 -5.74 -12.61
N ALA A 293 5.50 -5.46 -11.30
CA ALA A 293 5.72 -4.12 -10.77
C ALA A 293 7.13 -3.61 -11.11
N LEU A 294 8.16 -4.43 -10.86
CA LEU A 294 9.56 -4.10 -11.16
C LEU A 294 9.77 -3.89 -12.66
N TRP A 295 9.14 -4.69 -13.51
CA TRP A 295 9.20 -4.52 -14.96
C TRP A 295 8.63 -3.17 -15.41
N ARG A 296 7.59 -2.65 -14.75
CA ARG A 296 6.93 -1.38 -15.11
C ARG A 296 7.65 -0.13 -14.62
N VAL A 297 8.68 -0.23 -13.77
CA VAL A 297 9.40 0.94 -13.27
C VAL A 297 10.10 1.67 -14.43
N GLN A 298 9.65 2.89 -14.72
CA GLN A 298 10.23 3.74 -15.75
C GLN A 298 11.61 4.26 -15.30
N GLY A 299 12.58 4.33 -16.22
CA GLY A 299 13.91 4.86 -15.95
C GLY A 299 14.95 3.84 -15.44
N ALA A 300 14.55 2.59 -15.13
CA ALA A 300 15.48 1.51 -14.88
C ALA A 300 15.95 0.86 -16.21
N PRO A 301 17.26 0.65 -16.43
CA PRO A 301 17.76 -0.02 -17.64
C PRO A 301 17.12 -1.40 -17.82
N VAL A 302 16.77 -1.75 -19.07
CA VAL A 302 16.18 -3.06 -19.40
C VAL A 302 17.11 -4.19 -18.93
N SER A 303 18.42 -4.06 -19.11
CA SER A 303 19.40 -5.06 -18.68
C SER A 303 19.35 -5.34 -17.18
N MET A 304 19.17 -4.31 -16.35
CA MET A 304 19.02 -4.48 -14.90
C MET A 304 17.72 -5.22 -14.55
N ARG A 305 16.59 -4.77 -15.12
CA ARG A 305 15.28 -5.42 -14.93
C ARG A 305 15.33 -6.89 -15.35
N THR A 306 15.92 -7.19 -16.52
CA THR A 306 16.10 -8.55 -17.01
C THR A 306 16.92 -9.39 -16.05
N ALA A 307 18.06 -8.90 -15.56
CA ALA A 307 18.91 -9.62 -14.61
C ALA A 307 18.16 -9.94 -13.31
N ASP A 308 17.40 -8.99 -12.78
CA ASP A 308 16.69 -9.15 -11.51
C ASP A 308 15.41 -10.00 -11.64
N ILE A 309 14.78 -10.08 -12.81
CA ILE A 309 13.59 -10.91 -13.08
C ILE A 309 13.96 -12.35 -13.46
N THR A 310 15.09 -12.57 -14.15
CA THR A 310 15.50 -13.90 -14.64
C THR A 310 15.40 -15.03 -13.60
N PRO A 311 15.77 -14.83 -12.32
CA PRO A 311 15.62 -15.88 -11.31
C PRO A 311 14.19 -16.39 -11.09
N SER A 312 13.16 -15.57 -11.34
CA SER A 312 11.75 -15.97 -11.22
C SER A 312 11.31 -17.01 -12.24
N LEU A 313 12.09 -17.27 -13.29
CA LEU A 313 11.84 -18.37 -14.23
C LEU A 313 11.98 -19.75 -13.58
N GLU A 314 12.62 -19.82 -12.41
CA GLU A 314 12.82 -21.05 -11.64
C GLU A 314 11.96 -21.09 -10.37
N SER A 315 11.03 -20.14 -10.21
CA SER A 315 10.12 -20.10 -9.06
C SER A 315 9.22 -21.34 -8.99
N THR A 316 8.87 -21.75 -7.77
CA THR A 316 7.88 -22.82 -7.53
C THR A 316 6.48 -22.38 -7.96
N SER A 317 6.16 -21.09 -7.81
CA SER A 317 4.90 -20.49 -8.27
C SER A 317 4.85 -20.47 -9.80
N PHE A 318 3.82 -21.09 -10.40
CA PHE A 318 3.59 -20.94 -11.84
C PHE A 318 3.35 -19.49 -12.23
N THR A 319 2.58 -18.73 -11.44
CA THR A 319 2.26 -17.34 -11.77
C THR A 319 3.49 -16.43 -11.76
N ALA A 320 4.48 -16.72 -10.89
CA ALA A 320 5.76 -16.00 -10.87
C ALA A 320 6.59 -16.31 -12.13
N ARG A 321 6.65 -17.58 -12.54
CA ARG A 321 7.29 -17.98 -13.79
C ARG A 321 6.61 -17.35 -15.00
N ALA A 322 5.28 -17.35 -15.04
CA ALA A 322 4.50 -16.75 -16.10
C ALA A 322 4.71 -15.23 -16.19
N ALA A 323 4.70 -14.52 -15.06
CA ALA A 323 5.01 -13.09 -15.00
C ALA A 323 6.43 -12.77 -15.51
N ALA A 324 7.41 -13.63 -15.17
CA ALA A 324 8.77 -13.48 -15.64
C ALA A 324 8.89 -13.73 -17.16
N ILE A 325 8.21 -14.75 -17.69
CA ILE A 325 8.15 -15.01 -19.13
C ILE A 325 7.51 -13.82 -19.85
N ASP A 326 6.39 -13.29 -19.35
CA ASP A 326 5.68 -12.16 -19.94
C ASP A 326 6.55 -10.89 -20.01
N ALA A 327 7.21 -10.55 -18.90
CA ALA A 327 8.14 -9.43 -18.83
C ALA A 327 9.30 -9.61 -19.83
N LEU A 328 9.94 -10.78 -19.81
CA LEU A 328 11.14 -11.05 -20.58
C LEU A 328 10.87 -11.23 -22.09
N ALA A 329 9.68 -11.69 -22.49
CA ALA A 329 9.30 -11.92 -23.89
C ALA A 329 9.44 -10.67 -24.77
N SER A 330 9.17 -9.50 -24.19
CA SER A 330 9.25 -8.21 -24.88
C SER A 330 10.68 -7.71 -25.12
N SER A 331 11.70 -8.36 -24.57
CA SER A 331 13.11 -7.93 -24.67
C SER A 331 13.95 -8.93 -25.46
N PRO A 332 14.53 -8.52 -26.62
CA PRO A 332 15.41 -9.39 -27.40
C PRO A 332 16.63 -9.91 -26.61
N ALA A 333 17.10 -9.13 -25.63
CA ALA A 333 18.23 -9.51 -24.77
C ALA A 333 17.92 -10.70 -23.84
N SER A 334 16.64 -11.03 -23.65
CA SER A 334 16.20 -12.11 -22.78
C SER A 334 16.15 -13.48 -23.46
N GLN A 335 16.55 -13.59 -24.73
CA GLN A 335 16.46 -14.84 -25.51
C GLN A 335 17.07 -16.03 -24.77
N ARG A 336 18.27 -15.87 -24.19
CA ARG A 336 18.94 -16.97 -23.48
C ARG A 336 18.12 -17.46 -22.27
N ALA A 337 17.49 -16.54 -21.55
CA ALA A 337 16.65 -16.86 -20.41
C ALA A 337 15.35 -17.57 -20.86
N LEU A 338 14.71 -17.07 -21.92
CA LEU A 338 13.49 -17.68 -22.49
C LEU A 338 13.75 -19.07 -23.08
N SER A 339 14.90 -19.28 -23.74
CA SER A 339 15.31 -20.61 -24.22
C SER A 339 15.50 -21.60 -23.07
N LYS A 340 15.99 -21.15 -21.90
CA LYS A 340 16.09 -21.99 -20.71
C LYS A 340 14.71 -22.32 -20.14
N ALA A 341 13.79 -21.35 -20.10
CA ALA A 341 12.40 -21.59 -19.69
C ALA A 341 11.68 -22.56 -20.62
N ALA A 342 11.95 -22.51 -21.93
CA ALA A 342 11.45 -23.46 -22.93
C ALA A 342 11.99 -24.89 -22.72
N GLN A 343 13.04 -25.08 -21.92
CA GLN A 343 13.59 -26.38 -21.53
C GLN A 343 13.17 -26.80 -20.11
N SER A 344 12.27 -26.05 -19.46
CA SER A 344 11.78 -26.36 -18.12
C SER A 344 11.17 -27.76 -18.07
N ARG A 345 11.36 -28.47 -16.96
CA ARG A 345 10.71 -29.78 -16.75
C ARG A 345 9.19 -29.65 -16.65
N ASP A 346 8.72 -28.52 -16.15
CA ASP A 346 7.30 -28.24 -16.03
C ASP A 346 6.65 -27.95 -17.39
N GLN A 347 5.71 -28.80 -17.77
CA GLN A 347 4.93 -28.67 -19.00
C GLN A 347 4.17 -27.35 -19.05
N ALA A 348 3.61 -26.90 -17.93
CA ALA A 348 2.83 -25.66 -17.87
C ALA A 348 3.70 -24.46 -18.26
N THR A 349 4.91 -24.37 -17.71
CA THR A 349 5.90 -23.35 -18.09
C THR A 349 6.21 -23.39 -19.58
N ARG A 350 6.55 -24.56 -20.14
CA ARG A 350 6.88 -24.68 -21.58
C ARG A 350 5.70 -24.29 -22.46
N ARG A 351 4.48 -24.72 -22.12
CA ARG A 351 3.24 -24.34 -22.82
C ARG A 351 3.02 -22.83 -22.76
N PHE A 352 3.23 -22.21 -21.61
CA PHE A 352 3.08 -20.76 -21.47
C PHE A 352 4.12 -19.97 -22.28
N VAL A 353 5.37 -20.45 -22.36
CA VAL A 353 6.38 -19.85 -23.25
C VAL A 353 5.88 -19.86 -24.70
N ALA A 354 5.34 -20.99 -25.18
CA ALA A 354 4.80 -21.08 -26.54
C ALA A 354 3.65 -20.10 -26.77
N VAL A 355 2.68 -20.05 -25.84
CA VAL A 355 1.53 -19.14 -25.91
C VAL A 355 1.99 -17.68 -25.91
N ARG A 356 2.90 -17.30 -25.01
CA ARG A 356 3.32 -15.91 -24.89
C ARG A 356 4.14 -15.46 -26.09
N LEU A 357 5.06 -16.30 -26.58
CA LEU A 357 5.90 -15.96 -27.74
C LEU A 357 5.11 -15.96 -29.06
N ALA A 358 3.91 -16.55 -29.13
CA ALA A 358 3.05 -16.45 -30.30
C ALA A 358 2.68 -15.00 -30.66
N ASN A 359 2.65 -14.11 -29.66
CA ASN A 359 2.36 -12.69 -29.84
C ASN A 359 3.62 -11.87 -30.23
N GLU A 360 4.79 -12.50 -30.30
CA GLU A 360 6.06 -11.82 -30.60
C GLU A 360 6.45 -12.05 -32.06
N THR A 361 6.81 -10.97 -32.76
CA THR A 361 7.18 -11.02 -34.19
C THR A 361 8.69 -11.16 -34.42
N ASN A 362 9.49 -11.09 -33.36
CA ASN A 362 10.95 -11.07 -33.45
C ASN A 362 11.55 -12.46 -33.77
N ALA A 363 12.71 -12.48 -34.42
CA ALA A 363 13.38 -13.71 -34.85
C ALA A 363 13.74 -14.64 -33.68
N ASN A 364 14.03 -14.07 -32.50
CA ASN A 364 14.38 -14.82 -31.30
C ASN A 364 13.18 -15.63 -30.78
N ALA A 365 11.99 -15.03 -30.77
CA ALA A 365 10.75 -15.70 -30.42
C ALA A 365 10.46 -16.87 -31.37
N ARG A 366 10.60 -16.66 -32.69
CA ARG A 366 10.45 -17.72 -33.69
C ARG A 366 11.42 -18.88 -33.49
N ALA A 367 12.67 -18.61 -33.11
CA ALA A 367 13.66 -19.65 -32.84
C ALA A 367 13.24 -20.52 -31.63
N VAL A 368 12.77 -19.90 -30.54
CA VAL A 368 12.27 -20.64 -29.37
C VAL A 368 11.00 -21.42 -29.71
N LEU A 369 10.07 -20.84 -30.47
CA LEU A 369 8.87 -21.54 -30.95
C LEU A 369 9.21 -22.75 -31.83
N THR A 370 10.20 -22.62 -32.71
CA THR A 370 10.66 -23.74 -33.57
C THR A 370 11.23 -24.90 -32.75
N PHE A 371 11.90 -24.59 -31.64
CA PHE A 371 12.35 -25.59 -30.67
C PHE A 371 11.15 -26.27 -29.99
N LEU A 372 10.19 -25.49 -29.48
CA LEU A 372 9.00 -26.00 -28.81
C LEU A 372 8.05 -26.77 -29.74
N ALA A 373 8.05 -26.51 -31.05
CA ALA A 373 7.27 -27.27 -32.03
C ALA A 373 7.70 -28.75 -32.12
N LYS A 374 8.86 -29.10 -31.55
CA LYS A 374 9.40 -30.47 -31.44
C LYS A 374 9.34 -31.00 -29.99
N ASP A 375 8.59 -30.34 -29.10
CA ASP A 375 8.43 -30.80 -27.72
C ASP A 375 7.82 -32.21 -27.68
N LYS A 376 8.20 -32.99 -26.67
CA LYS A 376 7.67 -34.34 -26.46
C LYS A 376 6.20 -34.30 -26.05
N ASP A 377 5.79 -33.22 -25.39
CA ASP A 377 4.41 -32.99 -25.03
C ASP A 377 3.61 -32.45 -26.22
N ALA A 378 2.56 -33.16 -26.60
CA ALA A 378 1.75 -32.82 -27.77
C ALA A 378 1.03 -31.48 -27.61
N THR A 379 0.67 -31.07 -26.39
CA THR A 379 -0.01 -29.79 -26.15
C THR A 379 0.95 -28.62 -26.32
N VAL A 380 2.19 -28.74 -25.82
CA VAL A 380 3.24 -27.73 -26.02
C VAL A 380 3.60 -27.61 -27.50
N ALA A 381 3.86 -28.74 -28.16
CA ALA A 381 4.20 -28.78 -29.58
C ALA A 381 3.07 -28.23 -30.46
N GLY A 382 1.82 -28.58 -30.15
CA GLY A 382 0.64 -28.08 -30.84
C GLY A 382 0.50 -26.56 -30.74
N GLN A 383 0.70 -25.98 -29.55
CA GLN A 383 0.66 -24.51 -29.37
C GLN A 383 1.77 -23.81 -30.15
N ALA A 384 2.99 -24.35 -30.13
CA ALA A 384 4.10 -23.77 -30.86
C ALA A 384 3.93 -23.85 -32.39
N LYS A 385 3.42 -24.98 -32.91
CA LYS A 385 3.09 -25.13 -34.34
C LYS A 385 2.00 -24.16 -34.78
N LYS A 386 0.92 -24.04 -33.98
CA LYS A 386 -0.14 -23.06 -34.22
C LYS A 386 0.41 -21.64 -34.29
N ALA A 387 1.31 -21.26 -33.38
CA ALA A 387 1.98 -19.96 -33.39
C ALA A 387 2.86 -19.72 -34.63
N LEU A 388 3.45 -20.78 -35.18
CA LEU A 388 4.27 -20.75 -36.40
C LEU A 388 3.44 -20.87 -37.71
N GLY A 389 2.13 -21.14 -37.62
CA GLY A 389 1.28 -21.41 -38.78
C GLY A 389 1.56 -22.76 -39.47
N GLN A 390 1.97 -23.77 -38.71
CA GLN A 390 2.34 -25.13 -39.17
C GLN A 390 1.29 -26.19 -38.89
#